data_AF-A0A1R1JVV9-F1
#
_entry.id   AF-A0A1R1JVV9-F1
#
_cell.length_a   1.000
_cell.length_b   1.000
_cell.length_c   1.000
_cell.angle_alpha   90.00
_cell.angle_beta   90.00
_cell.angle_gamma   90.00
#
_symmetry.space_group_name_H-M   'P 1'
#
loop_
_entity.id
_entity.type
_entity.pdbx_description
1 polymer ?
#
loop_
_entity_poly.entity_id
_entity_poly.type
_entity_poly.pdbx_seq_one_letter_code
_entity_poly.pdbx_strand_id
1 'polypeptide(L)' 'MNKINDGGPAFPQSWRTQPQDMGTSGATLRDYFAAKALSGLAGRKFHKGDRGEGYAEWAASMAYEFADAMLAARGAQ' A
#
# COMPACT_ATOMS: atom_id res chain seq x y z
N MET A 1 9.32 7.78 17.50
CA MET A 1 8.34 7.25 16.53
C MET A 1 8.78 7.71 15.15
N ASN A 2 9.30 6.80 14.32
CA ASN A 2 9.64 7.14 12.94
C ASN A 2 8.34 7.37 12.18
N LYS A 3 8.18 8.56 11.61
CA LYS A 3 7.04 8.89 10.76
C LYS A 3 7.13 8.02 9.51
N ILE A 4 6.13 7.18 9.28
CA ILE A 4 6.03 6.38 8.06
C ILE A 4 5.82 7.36 6.90
N ASN A 5 6.61 7.20 5.83
CA ASN A 5 6.40 7.92 4.58
C ASN A 5 5.26 7.23 3.83
N ASP A 6 4.04 7.74 3.97
CA ASP A 6 2.85 7.16 3.35
C ASP A 6 2.54 7.72 1.95
N GLY A 7 3.28 8.76 1.55
CA GLY A 7 3.10 9.45 0.27
C GLY A 7 1.85 10.33 0.16
N GLY A 8 1.07 10.48 1.24
CA GLY A 8 -0.21 11.20 1.24
C GLY A 8 -1.39 10.40 0.64
N PRO A 9 -2.54 11.04 0.38
CA PRO A 9 -3.75 10.36 -0.11
C PRO A 9 -3.54 9.70 -1.48
N ALA A 10 -4.00 8.45 -1.65
CA ALA A 10 -3.91 7.71 -2.91
C ALA A 10 -4.73 8.32 -4.05
N PHE A 11 -5.84 8.97 -3.71
CA PHE A 11 -6.79 9.53 -4.66
C PHE A 11 -7.12 10.99 -4.31
N PRO A 12 -7.50 11.82 -5.30
CA PRO A 12 -7.90 13.19 -5.06
C PRO A 12 -9.01 13.28 -4.03
N GLN A 13 -8.77 14.04 -2.97
CA GLN A 13 -9.81 14.42 -2.03
C GLN A 13 -10.49 15.65 -2.62
N SER A 14 -11.80 15.60 -2.88
CA SER A 14 -12.54 16.83 -3.18
C SER A 14 -12.43 17.72 -1.95
N TRP A 15 -11.91 18.94 -2.13
CA TRP A 15 -11.85 19.96 -1.08
C TRP A 15 -13.28 20.27 -0.64
N ARG A 16 -13.80 19.54 0.35
CA ARG A 16 -15.09 19.82 0.92
C ARG A 16 -14.91 20.80 2.06
N THR A 17 -15.56 21.94 1.88
CA THR A 17 -15.62 23.14 2.73
C THR A 17 -16.31 22.92 4.08
N GLN A 18 -16.49 21.68 4.53
CA GLN A 18 -17.19 21.36 5.78
C GLN A 18 -16.24 20.70 6.79
N PRO A 19 -16.20 21.18 8.06
CA PRO A 19 -15.34 20.63 9.10
C PRO A 19 -15.55 19.13 9.37
N GLN A 20 -16.72 18.58 9.04
CA GLN A 20 -17.01 17.14 9.18
C GLN A 20 -16.43 16.27 8.06
N ASP A 21 -15.94 16.87 6.96
CA ASP A 21 -15.27 16.17 5.86
C ASP A 21 -13.73 16.19 6.01
N MET A 22 -13.21 16.67 7.14
CA MET A 22 -11.78 16.67 7.44
C MET A 22 -11.27 15.24 7.68
N GLY A 23 -10.85 14.61 6.58
CA GLY A 23 -10.03 13.40 6.61
C GLY A 23 -10.83 12.15 6.93
N THR A 24 -11.73 11.75 6.03
CA THR A 24 -11.94 10.30 5.93
C THR A 24 -10.60 9.71 5.52
N SER A 25 -10.04 8.94 6.44
CA SER A 25 -8.78 8.21 6.36
C SER A 25 -8.81 7.21 5.21
N GLY A 26 -8.77 7.71 3.99
CA GLY A 26 -8.67 6.90 2.78
C GLY A 26 -7.30 6.23 2.69
N ALA A 27 -7.17 5.31 1.73
CA ALA A 27 -5.89 4.70 1.43
C ALA A 27 -4.83 5.75 1.13
N THR A 28 -3.65 5.57 1.71
CA THR A 28 -2.45 6.35 1.36
C THR A 28 -1.86 5.83 0.05
N LEU A 29 -0.97 6.59 -0.59
CA LEU A 29 -0.26 6.12 -1.78
C LEU A 29 0.54 4.84 -1.49
N ARG A 30 1.07 4.71 -0.27
CA ARG A 30 1.70 3.48 0.21
C ARG A 30 0.73 2.30 0.18
N ASP A 31 -0.48 2.46 0.71
CA ASP A 31 -1.51 1.41 0.72
C ASP A 31 -1.94 1.05 -0.70
N TYR A 32 -2.04 2.04 -1.59
CA TYR A 32 -2.38 1.82 -3.00
C TYR A 32 -1.32 1.01 -3.74
N PHE A 33 -0.03 1.36 -3.59
CA PHE A 33 1.05 0.58 -4.18
C PHE A 33 1.13 -0.83 -3.61
N ALA A 34 0.95 -0.97 -2.30
CA ALA A 34 0.90 -2.28 -1.65
C ALA A 34 -0.25 -3.13 -2.20
N ALA A 35 -1.45 -2.58 -2.36
CA ALA A 35 -2.59 -3.29 -2.93
C ALA A 35 -2.33 -3.76 -4.39
N LYS A 36 -1.64 -2.94 -5.19
CA LYS A 36 -1.24 -3.31 -6.56
C LYS A 36 -0.21 -4.43 -6.57
N ALA A 37 0.82 -4.36 -5.72
CA ALA A 37 1.83 -5.41 -5.58
C ALA A 37 1.18 -6.72 -5.10
N LEU A 38 0.35 -6.66 -4.07
CA LEU A 38 -0.36 -7.81 -3.51
C LEU A 38 -1.24 -8.51 -4.54
N SER A 39 -1.90 -7.75 -5.42
CA SER A 39 -2.73 -8.31 -6.49
C SER A 39 -1.91 -9.19 -7.45
N GLY A 40 -0.70 -8.77 -7.81
CA GLY A 40 0.23 -9.56 -8.62
C GLY A 40 0.75 -10.80 -7.89
N LEU A 41 1.11 -10.64 -6.61
CA LEU A 41 1.57 -11.74 -5.76
C LEU A 41 0.49 -12.81 -5.60
N ALA A 42 -0.75 -12.41 -5.32
CA ALA A 42 -1.88 -13.32 -5.15
C ALA A 42 -2.29 -14.03 -6.46
N GLY A 43 -2.02 -13.43 -7.62
CA GLY A 43 -2.33 -13.98 -8.95
C GLY A 43 -1.34 -15.04 -9.45
N ARG A 44 -0.19 -15.24 -8.78
CA ARG A 44 0.79 -16.25 -9.16
C ARG A 44 0.20 -17.66 -9.03
N LYS A 45 0.53 -18.56 -9.97
CA LYS A 45 0.15 -19.98 -9.84
C LYS A 45 0.98 -20.59 -8.71
N PHE A 46 0.28 -21.11 -7.71
CA PHE A 46 0.88 -21.76 -6.55
C PHE A 46 0.70 -23.27 -6.61
N HIS A 47 1.73 -24.01 -6.21
CA HIS A 47 1.60 -25.43 -5.90
C HIS A 47 0.93 -25.61 -4.53
N LYS A 48 0.34 -26.78 -4.29
CA LYS A 48 -0.46 -27.09 -3.09
C LYS A 48 0.30 -26.91 -1.76
N GLY A 49 1.64 -26.78 -1.80
CA GLY A 49 2.50 -26.50 -0.64
C GLY A 49 2.99 -25.04 -0.50
N ASP A 50 2.80 -24.18 -1.50
CA ASP A 50 3.35 -22.81 -1.48
C ASP A 50 2.51 -21.85 -0.61
N ARG A 51 1.27 -22.22 -0.31
CA ARG A 51 0.35 -21.46 0.55
C ARG A 51 0.37 -21.98 2.00
N GLY A 52 1.55 -22.29 2.50
CA GLY A 52 1.75 -22.69 3.90
C GLY A 52 1.39 -21.58 4.89
N GLU A 53 1.47 -21.90 6.19
CA GLU A 53 1.38 -20.91 7.26
C GLU A 53 2.39 -19.78 7.01
N GLY A 54 1.96 -18.52 7.15
CA GLY A 54 2.82 -17.35 6.91
C GLY A 54 2.77 -16.76 5.48
N TYR A 55 2.06 -17.39 4.53
CA TYR A 55 2.00 -16.87 3.15
C TYR A 55 1.36 -15.48 3.08
N ALA A 56 0.28 -15.24 3.84
CA ALA A 56 -0.41 -13.96 3.84
C ALA A 56 0.48 -12.85 4.42
N GLU A 57 1.19 -13.17 5.50
CA GLU A 57 2.13 -12.29 6.18
C GLU A 57 3.32 -11.94 5.28
N TRP A 58 3.88 -12.95 4.59
CA TRP A 58 4.96 -12.74 3.62
C TRP A 58 4.51 -11.87 2.45
N ALA A 59 3.33 -12.16 1.87
CA ALA A 59 2.79 -11.40 0.75
C ALA A 59 2.49 -9.95 1.15
N ALA A 60 1.97 -9.73 2.36
CA ALA A 60 1.75 -8.39 2.90
C ALA A 60 3.07 -7.64 3.11
N SER A 61 4.08 -8.28 3.72
CA SER A 61 5.40 -7.67 3.95
C SER A 61 6.02 -7.21 2.63
N MET A 62 6.10 -8.12 1.66
CA MET A 62 6.70 -7.82 0.36
C MET A 62 5.91 -6.77 -0.42
N ALA A 63 4.57 -6.75 -0.31
CA ALA A 63 3.76 -5.70 -0.93
C ALA A 63 4.10 -4.30 -0.39
N TYR A 64 4.32 -4.15 0.91
CA TYR A 64 4.73 -2.88 1.50
C TYR A 64 6.18 -2.52 1.18
N GLU A 65 7.09 -3.49 1.03
CA GLU A 65 8.46 -3.23 0.55
C GLU A 65 8.45 -2.62 -0.87
N PHE A 66 7.64 -3.16 -1.78
CA PHE A 66 7.45 -2.57 -3.10
C PHE A 66 6.85 -1.16 -3.02
N ALA A 67 5.88 -0.93 -2.14
CA ALA A 67 5.28 0.39 -1.94
C ALA A 67 6.30 1.43 -1.47
N ASP A 68 7.13 1.07 -0.50
CA ASP A 68 8.17 1.93 0.06
C ASP A 68 9.25 2.24 -0.99
N ALA A 69 9.64 1.26 -1.81
CA ALA A 69 10.55 1.46 -2.94
C ALA A 69 9.99 2.43 -3.99
N MET A 70 8.70 2.33 -4.32
CA MET A 70 8.06 3.26 -5.27
C MET A 70 7.99 4.69 -4.71
N LEU A 71 7.70 4.85 -3.42
CA LEU A 71 7.71 6.17 -2.78
C LEU A 71 9.12 6.78 -2.73
N ALA A 72 10.14 5.97 -2.44
CA ALA A 72 11.53 6.41 -2.48
C ALA A 72 11.94 6.85 -3.89
N ALA A 73 11.62 6.07 -4.92
CA ALA A 73 11.90 6.42 -6.31
C ALA A 73 11.22 7.73 -6.75
N ARG A 74 10.02 8.01 -6.23
CA ARG A 74 9.30 9.27 -6.49
C ARG A 74 9.91 10.48 -5.77
N GLY A 75 10.44 10.29 -4.56
CA GLY A 75 11.07 11.35 -3.77
C GLY A 75 12.52 11.67 -4.16
N ALA A 76 13.15 10.84 -5.00
CA ALA A 76 14.52 11.01 -5.49
C ALA A 76 14.62 11.86 -6.78
N GLN A 77 13.60 12.68 -7.08
CA GLN A 77 13.49 13.50 -8.29
C GLN A 77 13.69 14.98 -8.01
#